data_AF-A0A958M9C2-F1
#
_entry.id   AF-A0A958M9C2-F1
#
_cell.length_a   1.000
_cell.length_b   1.000
_cell.length_c   1.000
_cell.angle_alpha   90.00
_cell.angle_beta   90.00
_cell.angle_gamma   90.00
#
_symmetry.space_group_name_H-M   'P 1'
#
loop_
_entity.id
_entity.type
_entity.pdbx_description
1 polymer ?
#
loop_
_entity_poly.entity_id
_entity_poly.type
_entity_poly.pdbx_seq_one_letter_code
_entity_poly.pdbx_strand_id
1 'polypeptide(L)'
;YINTRAVLVEKDLNAADTTLEDPLPKQTIAAVYDKNNDVKTVFQPFPSYGGQAAEPAENFYNRVSERLYHKNRAITTGDYERLILQEFPEIFQVSCLTSTLFPDEIKSNEVVLMILRNMYMDDPASHRKFNITMLENVKEYVTKLCPPSVKITVRNPVYEIIRVSCHVKLKDNRLSGEKLKQLQRTINIHIAPWLYHKDRKAEYKKHILHAKGIENLIAKQPYVDFVTNFSLVQFNRRGSSYTYRDTAVNTSISPSRPWSVFVPAGSHNISLIPEHATQLPTPLKIGVMQVEDDFILQPEEAPAYPEETVPEKNDNKRGRTVLRVRF
;
A
#
# COMPACT_ATOMS: atom_id res chain seq x y z
N TYR A 1 14.68 -20.94 3.47
CA TYR A 1 15.17 -22.20 4.06
C TYR A 1 14.43 -23.32 3.36
N ILE A 2 15.14 -24.19 2.64
CA ILE A 2 14.57 -25.34 1.92
C ILE A 2 15.24 -26.59 2.49
N ASN A 3 14.44 -27.51 3.02
CA ASN A 3 14.90 -28.76 3.59
C ASN A 3 14.10 -29.92 3.00
N THR A 4 14.80 -30.89 2.40
CA THR A 4 14.21 -32.05 1.72
C THR A 4 13.71 -33.12 2.69
N ARG A 5 14.00 -32.99 3.99
CA ARG A 5 13.57 -33.91 5.06
C ARG A 5 12.61 -33.23 6.03
N ALA A 6 11.69 -32.41 5.50
CA ALA A 6 10.64 -31.77 6.27
C ALA A 6 9.29 -32.42 5.97
N VAL A 7 8.45 -32.54 7.00
CA VAL A 7 7.07 -33.02 6.91
C VAL A 7 6.16 -32.02 7.62
N LEU A 8 4.97 -31.78 7.08
CA LEU A 8 3.95 -30.97 7.74
C LEU A 8 3.33 -31.78 8.89
N VAL A 9 3.25 -31.17 10.07
CA VAL A 9 2.62 -31.76 11.25
C VAL A 9 1.47 -30.86 11.66
N GLU A 10 0.30 -31.45 11.87
CA GLU A 10 -0.90 -30.77 12.36
C GLU A 10 -1.02 -31.00 13.87
N LYS A 11 -1.45 -29.96 14.61
CA LYS A 11 -1.73 -30.09 16.04
C LYS A 11 -3.10 -30.72 16.19
N ASP A 12 -3.16 -31.85 16.90
CA ASP A 12 -4.43 -32.41 17.36
C ASP A 12 -5.02 -31.50 18.45
N LEU A 13 -6.23 -30.99 18.22
CA LEU A 13 -6.87 -30.01 19.10
C LEU A 13 -7.88 -30.71 20.02
N ASN A 14 -7.71 -30.54 21.33
CA ASN A 14 -8.71 -30.95 22.31
C ASN A 14 -9.65 -29.80 22.67
N ALA A 15 -10.84 -30.12 23.19
CA ALA A 15 -11.83 -29.11 23.60
C ALA A 15 -11.34 -28.13 24.70
N ALA A 16 -10.21 -28.44 25.36
CA ALA A 16 -9.57 -27.60 26.36
C ALA A 16 -8.46 -26.67 25.81
N ASP A 17 -8.10 -26.80 24.53
CA ASP A 17 -7.06 -25.97 23.90
C ASP A 17 -7.62 -24.57 23.57
N THR A 18 -7.61 -23.66 24.54
CA THR A 18 -8.09 -22.28 24.36
C THR A 18 -7.01 -21.33 23.81
N THR A 19 -5.74 -21.74 23.81
CA THR A 19 -4.59 -20.90 23.42
C THR A 19 -4.18 -21.18 21.96
N LEU A 20 -4.99 -20.72 21.00
CA LEU A 20 -4.67 -20.77 19.57
C LEU A 20 -4.49 -19.38 18.94
N GLU A 21 -4.57 -18.32 19.74
CA GLU A 21 -4.41 -16.94 19.25
C GLU A 21 -2.97 -16.64 18.82
N ASP A 22 -1.99 -17.13 19.57
CA ASP A 22 -0.58 -16.92 19.26
C ASP A 22 0.03 -18.13 18.55
N PRO A 23 0.81 -17.91 17.47
CA PRO A 23 1.53 -18.99 16.81
C PRO A 23 2.57 -19.59 17.76
N LEU A 24 2.66 -20.91 17.79
CA LEU A 24 3.71 -21.62 18.52
C LEU A 24 5.07 -21.14 18.00
N PRO A 25 5.96 -20.62 18.87
CA PRO A 25 7.21 -20.05 18.43
C PRO A 25 8.10 -21.09 17.75
N LYS A 26 9.01 -20.63 16.90
CA LYS A 26 10.00 -21.50 16.25
C LYS A 26 10.79 -22.28 17.32
N GLN A 27 11.24 -23.48 16.96
CA GLN A 27 12.05 -24.36 17.80
C GLN A 27 11.38 -24.84 19.10
N THR A 28 10.05 -24.76 19.21
CA THR A 28 9.34 -25.24 20.41
C THR A 28 9.19 -26.77 20.41
N ILE A 29 8.88 -27.37 19.26
CA ILE A 29 8.80 -28.83 19.13
C ILE A 29 10.22 -29.40 19.08
N ALA A 30 10.61 -30.15 20.11
CA ALA A 30 11.95 -30.71 20.27
C ALA A 30 12.00 -32.26 20.28
N ALA A 31 10.85 -32.93 20.42
CA ALA A 31 10.78 -34.38 20.53
C ALA A 31 9.46 -34.93 19.96
N VAL A 32 9.48 -36.22 19.58
CA VAL A 32 8.29 -36.99 19.20
C VAL A 32 7.66 -37.59 20.46
N TYR A 33 6.33 -37.70 20.50
CA TYR A 33 5.59 -38.32 21.60
C TYR A 33 6.03 -39.79 21.79
N ASP A 34 5.93 -40.59 20.72
CA ASP A 34 6.46 -41.95 20.69
C ASP A 34 7.93 -41.94 20.26
N LYS A 35 8.81 -42.41 21.15
CA LYS A 35 10.24 -42.48 20.88
C LYS A 35 10.52 -43.51 19.79
N ASN A 36 11.05 -43.06 18.66
CA ASN A 36 11.57 -43.91 17.61
C ASN A 36 13.11 -43.82 17.59
N ASN A 37 13.80 -44.95 17.75
CA ASN A 37 15.27 -45.01 17.77
C ASN A 37 15.92 -44.60 16.44
N ASP A 38 15.18 -44.63 15.32
CA ASP A 38 15.67 -44.22 14.01
C ASP A 38 15.69 -42.69 13.82
N VAL A 39 15.03 -41.94 14.71
CA VAL A 39 14.92 -40.47 14.63
C VAL A 39 15.87 -39.83 15.63
N LYS A 40 16.98 -39.25 15.12
CA LYS A 40 18.01 -38.64 15.98
C LYS A 40 17.58 -37.32 16.62
N THR A 41 16.93 -36.43 15.85
CA THR A 41 16.53 -35.09 16.30
C THR A 41 15.31 -34.60 15.52
N VAL A 42 14.39 -33.93 16.21
CA VAL A 42 13.27 -33.20 15.61
C VAL A 42 13.34 -31.75 16.03
N PHE A 43 13.10 -30.84 15.11
CA PHE A 43 12.99 -29.41 15.41
C PHE A 43 12.02 -28.73 14.45
N GLN A 44 11.36 -27.68 14.95
CA GLN A 44 10.45 -26.85 14.18
C GLN A 44 11.17 -25.59 13.68
N PRO A 45 11.44 -25.43 12.37
CA PRO A 45 12.19 -24.27 11.86
C PRO A 45 11.39 -22.96 11.84
N PHE A 46 10.06 -23.03 11.72
CA PHE A 46 9.17 -21.87 11.57
C PHE A 46 8.10 -21.85 12.65
N PRO A 47 7.57 -20.67 13.04
CA PRO A 47 6.37 -20.61 13.88
C PRO A 47 5.20 -21.40 13.26
N SER A 48 4.29 -21.91 14.09
CA SER A 48 3.07 -22.54 13.56
C SER A 48 2.20 -21.50 12.85
N TYR A 49 1.31 -21.96 11.97
CA TYR A 49 0.41 -21.10 11.20
C TYR A 49 -0.97 -21.75 11.08
N GLY A 50 -1.99 -20.95 10.72
CA GLY A 50 -3.35 -21.43 10.43
C GLY A 50 -4.22 -21.75 11.65
N GLY A 51 -3.70 -21.66 12.88
CA GLY A 51 -4.50 -21.78 14.10
C GLY A 51 -5.47 -20.61 14.24
N GLN A 52 -6.73 -20.92 14.58
CA GLN A 52 -7.74 -19.92 14.94
C GLN A 52 -8.32 -20.29 16.31
N ALA A 53 -8.50 -19.28 17.17
CA ALA A 53 -9.18 -19.48 18.44
C ALA A 53 -10.66 -19.81 18.25
N ALA A 54 -11.27 -20.37 19.29
CA ALA A 54 -12.71 -20.58 19.31
C ALA A 54 -13.43 -19.24 19.09
N GLU A 55 -14.39 -19.23 18.16
CA GLU A 55 -15.13 -18.02 17.81
C GLU A 55 -15.94 -17.51 19.03
N PRO A 56 -15.76 -16.25 19.46
CA PRO A 56 -16.55 -15.70 20.55
C PRO A 56 -18.02 -15.50 20.11
N ALA A 57 -18.94 -15.52 21.07
CA ALA A 57 -20.38 -15.47 20.80
C ALA A 57 -20.78 -14.26 19.94
N GLU A 58 -20.21 -13.08 20.18
CA GLU A 58 -20.48 -11.87 19.39
C GLU A 58 -20.11 -12.04 17.91
N ASN A 59 -18.93 -12.60 17.63
CA ASN A 59 -18.50 -12.87 16.26
C ASN A 59 -19.38 -13.92 15.58
N PHE A 60 -19.80 -14.95 16.33
CA PHE A 60 -20.76 -15.94 15.85
C PHE A 60 -22.08 -15.29 15.43
N TYR A 61 -22.68 -14.42 16.27
CA TYR A 61 -23.92 -13.73 15.94
C TYR A 61 -23.77 -12.81 14.73
N ASN A 62 -22.63 -12.10 14.63
CA ASN A 62 -22.32 -11.27 13.47
C ASN A 62 -22.22 -12.13 12.21
N ARG A 63 -21.44 -13.20 12.22
CA ARG A 63 -21.26 -14.11 11.08
C ARG A 63 -22.57 -14.74 10.63
N VAL A 64 -23.43 -15.16 11.56
CA VAL A 64 -24.76 -15.71 11.22
C VAL A 64 -25.64 -14.65 10.59
N SER A 65 -25.69 -13.44 11.15
CA SER A 65 -26.47 -12.33 10.62
C SER A 65 -26.03 -11.95 9.20
N GLU A 66 -24.72 -11.87 8.98
CA GLU A 66 -24.14 -11.63 7.66
C GLU A 66 -24.50 -12.73 6.68
N ARG A 67 -24.33 -14.00 7.08
CA ARG A 67 -24.65 -15.15 6.22
C ARG A 67 -26.12 -15.18 5.81
N LEU A 68 -27.04 -14.79 6.70
CA LEU A 68 -28.46 -14.68 6.40
C LEU A 68 -28.76 -13.52 5.43
N TYR A 69 -28.02 -12.42 5.55
CA TYR A 69 -28.14 -11.25 4.67
C TYR A 69 -27.67 -11.56 3.23
N HIS A 70 -26.40 -11.94 3.07
CA HIS A 70 -25.81 -12.16 1.73
C HIS A 70 -26.09 -13.56 1.17
N LYS A 71 -26.65 -14.49 1.98
CA LYS A 71 -27.02 -15.88 1.59
C LYS A 71 -25.89 -16.64 0.90
N ASN A 72 -24.66 -16.37 1.31
CA ASN A 72 -23.44 -16.89 0.68
C ASN A 72 -23.35 -16.61 -0.85
N ARG A 73 -23.81 -15.43 -1.30
CA ARG A 73 -23.74 -14.99 -2.69
C ARG A 73 -23.15 -13.58 -2.77
N ALA A 74 -22.28 -13.36 -3.74
CA ALA A 74 -21.66 -12.06 -3.97
C ALA A 74 -22.47 -11.28 -5.01
N ILE A 75 -23.38 -10.40 -4.56
CA ILE A 75 -24.28 -9.63 -5.44
C ILE A 75 -24.00 -8.14 -5.30
N THR A 76 -24.14 -7.60 -4.10
CA THR A 76 -23.88 -6.19 -3.81
C THR A 76 -22.41 -5.94 -3.49
N THR A 77 -21.94 -4.69 -3.59
CA THR A 77 -20.55 -4.33 -3.25
C THR A 77 -20.19 -4.73 -1.82
N GLY A 78 -21.13 -4.60 -0.87
CA GLY A 78 -20.93 -5.00 0.52
C GLY A 78 -20.82 -6.52 0.70
N ASP A 79 -21.54 -7.31 -0.10
CA ASP A 79 -21.45 -8.77 -0.03
C ASP A 79 -20.06 -9.26 -0.41
N TYR A 80 -19.46 -8.70 -1.46
CA TYR A 80 -18.08 -9.00 -1.85
C TYR A 80 -17.12 -8.72 -0.70
N GLU A 81 -17.20 -7.51 -0.13
CA GLU A 81 -16.29 -7.09 0.94
C GLU A 81 -16.40 -8.00 2.17
N ARG A 82 -17.62 -8.31 2.61
CA ARG A 82 -17.87 -9.12 3.81
C ARG A 82 -17.49 -10.58 3.63
N LEU A 83 -17.83 -11.18 2.48
CA LEU A 83 -17.42 -12.56 2.15
C LEU A 83 -15.90 -12.72 2.15
N ILE A 84 -15.18 -11.76 1.55
CA ILE A 84 -13.72 -11.82 1.48
C ILE A 84 -13.10 -11.61 2.87
N LEU A 85 -13.58 -10.62 3.64
CA LEU A 85 -13.07 -10.37 5.00
C LEU A 85 -13.35 -11.54 5.95
N GLN A 86 -14.44 -12.27 5.76
CA GLN A 86 -14.76 -13.45 6.55
C GLN A 86 -13.83 -14.63 6.23
N GLU A 87 -13.56 -14.89 4.95
CA GLU A 87 -12.73 -16.02 4.52
C GLU A 87 -11.22 -15.78 4.72
N PHE A 88 -10.77 -14.54 4.53
CA PHE A 88 -9.35 -14.18 4.49
C PHE A 88 -9.00 -13.24 5.65
N PRO A 89 -8.68 -13.77 6.85
CA PRO A 89 -8.36 -12.96 8.04
C PRO A 89 -7.08 -12.13 7.88
N GLU A 90 -6.21 -12.48 6.93
CA GLU A 90 -5.01 -11.71 6.60
C GLU A 90 -5.33 -10.36 5.93
N ILE A 91 -6.53 -10.22 5.35
CA ILE A 91 -6.98 -9.00 4.69
C ILE A 91 -7.62 -8.09 5.72
N PHE A 92 -7.08 -6.89 5.85
CA PHE A 92 -7.61 -5.87 6.77
C PHE A 92 -8.80 -5.14 6.18
N GLN A 93 -8.73 -4.86 4.88
CA GLN A 93 -9.71 -4.05 4.20
C GLN A 93 -9.87 -4.49 2.76
N VAL A 94 -11.11 -4.57 2.33
CA VAL A 94 -11.51 -4.87 0.95
C VAL A 94 -12.32 -3.70 0.44
N SER A 95 -12.15 -3.41 -0.83
CA SER A 95 -12.82 -2.31 -1.51
C SER A 95 -13.35 -2.79 -2.85
N CYS A 96 -14.68 -2.85 -2.97
CA CYS A 96 -15.34 -3.26 -4.20
C CYS A 96 -15.59 -2.05 -5.10
N LEU A 97 -14.92 -2.03 -6.25
CA LEU A 97 -14.98 -0.95 -7.24
C LEU A 97 -15.75 -1.45 -8.48
N THR A 98 -16.76 -0.70 -8.89
CA THR A 98 -17.67 -1.05 -9.99
C THR A 98 -17.74 0.09 -11.02
N SER A 99 -18.25 -0.22 -12.21
CA SER A 99 -18.47 0.76 -13.27
C SER A 99 -19.40 1.92 -12.86
N THR A 100 -20.36 1.67 -11.97
CA THR A 100 -21.25 2.72 -11.44
C THR A 100 -20.46 3.80 -10.70
N LEU A 101 -19.35 3.43 -10.05
CA LEU A 101 -18.50 4.36 -9.32
C LEU A 101 -17.43 4.98 -10.22
N PHE A 102 -16.91 4.21 -11.18
CA PHE A 102 -15.80 4.57 -12.06
C PHE A 102 -16.07 4.13 -13.51
N PRO A 103 -16.95 4.83 -14.24
CA PRO A 103 -17.40 4.41 -15.57
C PRO A 103 -16.29 4.46 -16.62
N ASP A 104 -15.32 5.37 -16.46
CA ASP A 104 -14.22 5.56 -17.41
C ASP A 104 -13.12 4.49 -17.28
N GLU A 105 -13.00 3.86 -16.10
CA GLU A 105 -11.92 2.90 -15.81
C GLU A 105 -12.40 1.45 -15.69
N ILE A 106 -13.67 1.23 -15.33
CA ILE A 106 -14.23 -0.10 -15.04
C ILE A 106 -15.39 -0.37 -15.99
N LYS A 107 -15.32 -1.49 -16.71
CA LYS A 107 -16.37 -1.93 -17.63
C LYS A 107 -17.59 -2.44 -16.87
N SER A 108 -18.78 -2.35 -17.47
CA SER A 108 -20.04 -2.70 -16.80
C SER A 108 -20.13 -4.13 -16.26
N ASN A 109 -19.44 -5.10 -16.88
CA ASN A 109 -19.42 -6.50 -16.42
C ASN A 109 -18.18 -6.82 -15.59
N GLU A 110 -17.42 -5.82 -15.16
CA GLU A 110 -16.19 -6.00 -14.39
C GLU A 110 -16.36 -5.46 -12.97
N VAL A 111 -15.93 -6.26 -11.99
CA VAL A 111 -15.82 -5.87 -10.59
C VAL A 111 -14.36 -5.94 -10.20
N VAL A 112 -13.81 -4.81 -9.76
CA VAL A 112 -12.42 -4.72 -9.31
C VAL A 112 -12.41 -4.72 -7.78
N LEU A 113 -11.76 -5.71 -7.20
CA LEU A 113 -11.58 -5.86 -5.76
C LEU A 113 -10.17 -5.42 -5.39
N MET A 114 -10.07 -4.32 -4.65
CA MET A 114 -8.82 -3.88 -4.06
C MET A 114 -8.72 -4.45 -2.64
N ILE A 115 -7.60 -5.12 -2.34
CA ILE A 115 -7.34 -5.72 -1.02
C ILE A 115 -6.14 -5.05 -0.35
N LEU A 116 -6.26 -4.80 0.95
CA LEU A 116 -5.29 -4.09 1.78
C LEU A 116 -4.96 -4.95 3.01
N ARG A 117 -3.68 -5.00 3.35
CA ARG A 117 -3.18 -5.65 4.57
C ARG A 117 -3.20 -4.66 5.73
N ASN A 118 -3.28 -5.16 6.96
CA ASN A 118 -3.05 -4.33 8.12
C ASN A 118 -1.56 -3.98 8.17
N MET A 119 -1.25 -2.69 8.10
CA MET A 119 0.12 -2.18 8.16
C MET A 119 0.47 -1.61 9.53
N TYR A 120 -0.45 -1.69 10.50
CA TYR A 120 -0.23 -1.21 11.86
C TYR A 120 0.89 -2.02 12.52
N MET A 121 1.99 -1.34 12.86
CA MET A 121 3.21 -1.92 13.48
C MET A 121 4.05 -2.84 12.58
N ASP A 122 3.71 -2.97 11.28
CA ASP A 122 4.59 -3.65 10.32
C ASP A 122 5.83 -2.78 10.05
N ASP A 123 6.99 -3.43 9.94
CA ASP A 123 8.25 -2.81 9.51
C ASP A 123 8.02 -1.98 8.21
N PRO A 124 8.55 -0.76 8.07
CA PRO A 124 8.57 -0.03 6.78
C PRO A 124 9.00 -0.87 5.57
N ALA A 125 9.80 -1.92 5.79
CA ALA A 125 10.23 -2.89 4.78
C ALA A 125 9.22 -4.03 4.48
N SER A 126 8.14 -4.17 5.26
CA SER A 126 7.04 -5.09 4.95
C SER A 126 6.44 -4.74 3.60
N HIS A 127 6.37 -5.73 2.71
CA HIS A 127 5.83 -5.53 1.38
C HIS A 127 4.36 -5.15 1.52
N ARG A 128 4.02 -3.89 1.23
CA ARG A 128 2.66 -3.33 1.31
C ARG A 128 1.65 -4.02 0.37
N LYS A 129 2.05 -5.06 -0.34
CA LYS A 129 1.31 -5.74 -1.40
C LYS A 129 1.23 -7.22 -1.08
N PHE A 130 0.04 -7.79 -1.26
CA PHE A 130 -0.12 -9.23 -1.26
C PHE A 130 0.60 -9.84 -2.46
N ASN A 131 1.07 -11.08 -2.30
CA ASN A 131 1.64 -11.87 -3.40
C ASN A 131 0.55 -12.23 -4.43
N ILE A 132 0.97 -12.70 -5.60
CA ILE A 132 0.06 -13.06 -6.70
C ILE A 132 -0.86 -14.21 -6.28
N THR A 133 -0.34 -15.20 -5.55
CA THR A 133 -1.10 -16.36 -5.06
C THR A 133 -2.29 -15.94 -4.21
N MET A 134 -2.14 -14.98 -3.29
CA MET A 134 -3.24 -14.48 -2.48
C MET A 134 -4.31 -13.79 -3.33
N LEU A 135 -3.90 -13.00 -4.33
CA LEU A 135 -4.84 -12.35 -5.26
C LEU A 135 -5.64 -13.38 -6.06
N GLU A 136 -5.00 -14.47 -6.48
CA GLU A 136 -5.64 -15.57 -7.20
C GLU A 136 -6.60 -16.34 -6.30
N ASN A 137 -6.20 -16.68 -5.08
CA ASN A 137 -7.06 -17.37 -4.10
C ASN A 137 -8.35 -16.59 -3.83
N VAL A 138 -8.24 -15.28 -3.60
CA VAL A 138 -9.41 -14.41 -3.41
C VAL A 138 -10.29 -14.39 -4.66
N LYS A 139 -9.68 -14.31 -5.85
CA LYS A 139 -10.43 -14.30 -7.12
C LYS A 139 -11.21 -15.60 -7.32
N GLU A 140 -10.57 -16.74 -7.11
CA GLU A 140 -11.19 -18.06 -7.26
C GLU A 140 -12.32 -18.27 -6.25
N TYR A 141 -12.12 -17.86 -5.00
CA TYR A 141 -13.15 -17.91 -3.97
C TYR A 141 -14.39 -17.13 -4.38
N VAL A 142 -14.23 -15.86 -4.76
CA VAL A 142 -15.35 -14.98 -5.11
C VAL A 142 -16.05 -15.44 -6.39
N THR A 143 -15.30 -15.96 -7.36
CA THR A 143 -15.85 -16.40 -8.65
C THR A 143 -16.83 -17.56 -8.49
N LYS A 144 -16.67 -18.40 -7.45
CA LYS A 144 -17.62 -19.47 -7.11
C LYS A 144 -18.94 -18.94 -6.53
N LEU A 145 -18.94 -17.71 -6.01
CA LEU A 145 -20.07 -17.11 -5.28
C LEU A 145 -20.79 -16.01 -6.07
N CYS A 146 -20.18 -15.50 -7.14
CA CYS A 146 -20.75 -14.46 -8.00
C CYS A 146 -21.48 -15.06 -9.22
N PRO A 147 -22.34 -14.27 -9.90
CA PRO A 147 -22.96 -14.70 -11.15
C PRO A 147 -21.91 -14.97 -12.25
N PRO A 148 -22.14 -15.95 -13.15
CA PRO A 148 -21.18 -16.33 -14.20
C PRO A 148 -20.82 -15.20 -15.20
N SER A 149 -21.68 -14.20 -15.32
CA SER A 149 -21.48 -13.06 -16.23
C SER A 149 -20.51 -12.00 -15.72
N VAL A 150 -20.14 -12.05 -14.43
CA VAL A 150 -19.30 -11.03 -13.79
C VAL A 150 -17.83 -11.41 -13.93
N LYS A 151 -17.02 -10.49 -14.44
CA LYS A 151 -15.57 -10.62 -14.48
C LYS A 151 -14.97 -10.03 -13.20
N ILE A 152 -14.36 -10.89 -12.39
CA ILE A 152 -13.68 -10.48 -11.15
C ILE A 152 -12.19 -10.20 -11.42
N THR A 153 -11.73 -9.02 -10.99
CA THR A 153 -10.32 -8.62 -11.02
C THR A 153 -9.88 -8.26 -9.59
N VAL A 154 -8.98 -9.02 -8.98
CA VAL A 154 -8.43 -8.73 -7.63
C VAL A 154 -7.06 -8.07 -7.76
N ARG A 155 -6.83 -6.97 -7.03
CA ARG A 155 -5.60 -6.17 -7.15
C ARG A 155 -5.13 -5.61 -5.81
N ASN A 156 -3.82 -5.40 -5.74
CA ASN A 156 -3.22 -4.54 -4.73
C ASN A 156 -3.50 -3.05 -5.06
N PRO A 157 -3.57 -2.18 -4.04
CA PRO A 157 -3.63 -0.74 -4.24
C PRO A 157 -2.38 -0.21 -4.94
N VAL A 158 -2.55 0.92 -5.63
CA VAL A 158 -1.44 1.75 -6.08
C VAL A 158 -1.14 2.76 -4.97
N TYR A 159 0.04 2.65 -4.38
CA TYR A 159 0.48 3.59 -3.36
C TYR A 159 1.03 4.85 -4.03
N GLU A 160 0.41 5.99 -3.75
CA GLU A 160 0.81 7.30 -4.25
C GLU A 160 1.42 8.10 -3.11
N ILE A 161 2.66 8.53 -3.30
CA ILE A 161 3.45 9.15 -2.23
C ILE A 161 3.08 10.63 -2.18
N ILE A 162 2.70 11.12 -1.00
CA ILE A 162 2.43 12.52 -0.76
C ILE A 162 3.56 13.11 0.09
N ARG A 163 4.15 14.17 -0.43
CA ARG A 163 5.14 14.97 0.28
C ARG A 163 4.60 16.36 0.53
N VAL A 164 4.83 16.85 1.75
CA VAL A 164 4.55 18.24 2.10
C VAL A 164 5.83 19.05 1.93
N SER A 165 5.71 20.19 1.27
CA SER A 165 6.72 21.23 1.21
C SER A 165 6.19 22.48 1.89
N CYS A 166 6.88 22.97 2.92
CA CYS A 166 6.48 24.21 3.60
C CYS A 166 7.62 24.87 4.36
N HIS A 167 7.47 26.17 4.59
CA HIS A 167 8.30 26.94 5.49
C HIS A 167 7.53 27.23 6.78
N VAL A 168 8.16 26.98 7.92
CA VAL A 168 7.51 27.09 9.23
C VAL A 168 8.35 27.97 10.15
N LYS A 169 7.69 28.91 10.82
CA LYS A 169 8.26 29.64 11.97
C LYS A 169 7.75 28.98 13.25
N LEU A 170 8.67 28.61 14.13
CA LEU A 170 8.33 28.11 15.47
C LEU A 170 8.19 29.28 16.44
N LYS A 171 7.29 29.16 17.42
CA LYS A 171 7.14 30.16 18.49
C LYS A 171 8.39 30.29 19.36
N ASP A 172 9.09 29.17 19.52
CA ASP A 172 10.34 29.07 20.27
C ASP A 172 11.28 28.12 19.51
N ASN A 173 12.53 28.54 19.35
CA ASN A 173 13.56 27.82 18.63
C ASN A 173 14.23 26.71 19.48
N ARG A 174 13.91 26.61 20.79
CA ARG A 174 14.33 25.48 21.62
C ARG A 174 13.76 24.17 21.10
N LEU A 175 14.59 23.12 21.09
CA LEU A 175 14.22 21.76 20.67
C LEU A 175 13.57 21.73 19.28
N SER A 176 14.04 22.60 18.37
CA SER A 176 13.52 22.71 17.00
C SER A 176 13.52 21.38 16.26
N GLY A 177 14.57 20.57 16.43
CA GLY A 177 14.66 19.22 15.85
C GLY A 177 13.57 18.26 16.35
N GLU A 178 13.23 18.28 17.64
CA GLU A 178 12.15 17.43 18.19
C GLU A 178 10.78 17.89 17.71
N LYS A 179 10.54 19.21 17.69
CA LYS A 179 9.32 19.81 17.15
C LYS A 179 9.14 19.47 15.67
N LEU A 180 10.21 19.48 14.88
CA LEU A 180 10.17 19.06 13.47
C LEU A 180 9.84 17.57 13.31
N LYS A 181 10.45 16.69 14.12
CA LYS A 181 10.11 15.26 14.12
C LYS A 181 8.65 15.02 14.51
N GLN A 182 8.18 15.73 15.53
CA GLN A 182 6.77 15.68 15.94
C GLN A 182 5.86 16.15 14.81
N LEU A 183 6.20 17.25 14.13
CA LEU A 183 5.43 17.78 13.02
C LEU A 183 5.36 16.82 11.84
N GLN A 184 6.50 16.21 11.45
CA GLN A 184 6.53 15.17 10.42
C GLN A 184 5.60 14.01 10.78
N ARG A 185 5.63 13.54 12.04
CA ARG A 185 4.75 12.47 12.50
C ARG A 185 3.27 12.89 12.42
N THR A 186 2.93 14.11 12.84
CA THR A 186 1.54 14.61 12.77
C THR A 186 1.05 14.66 11.32
N ILE A 187 1.88 15.15 10.40
CA ILE A 187 1.55 15.20 8.96
C ILE A 187 1.36 13.77 8.42
N ASN A 188 2.28 12.85 8.73
CA ASN A 188 2.18 11.46 8.29
C ASN A 188 0.90 10.77 8.76
N ILE A 189 0.54 10.96 10.04
CA ILE A 189 -0.70 10.41 10.62
C ILE A 189 -1.92 10.99 9.93
N HIS A 190 -1.90 12.27 9.56
CA HIS A 190 -3.03 12.90 8.88
C HIS A 190 -3.19 12.43 7.43
N ILE A 191 -2.08 12.25 6.69
CA ILE A 191 -2.11 11.77 5.30
C ILE A 191 -2.62 10.33 5.24
N ALA A 192 -2.16 9.46 6.14
CA ALA A 192 -2.52 8.06 6.14
C ALA A 192 -2.81 7.53 7.56
N PRO A 193 -3.96 7.87 8.16
CA PRO A 193 -4.32 7.43 9.51
C PRO A 193 -4.28 5.90 9.68
N TRP A 194 -4.63 5.18 8.61
CA TRP A 194 -4.67 3.72 8.54
C TRP A 194 -3.31 3.03 8.71
N LEU A 195 -2.20 3.75 8.55
CA LEU A 195 -0.86 3.23 8.86
C LEU A 195 -0.52 3.29 10.35
N TYR A 196 -1.20 4.17 11.10
CA TYR A 196 -0.83 4.51 12.49
C TYR A 196 -1.91 4.12 13.51
N HIS A 197 -3.08 3.71 13.07
CA HIS A 197 -4.21 3.34 13.93
C HIS A 197 -4.83 2.02 13.45
N LYS A 198 -4.90 1.03 14.34
CA LYS A 198 -5.45 -0.30 14.06
C LYS A 198 -6.88 -0.28 13.53
N ASP A 199 -7.69 0.67 14.00
CA ASP A 199 -9.13 0.72 13.68
C ASP A 199 -9.48 1.68 12.54
N ARG A 200 -8.48 2.31 11.92
CA ARG A 200 -8.69 3.24 10.81
C ARG A 200 -8.53 2.53 9.48
N LYS A 201 -9.60 2.54 8.68
CA LYS A 201 -9.56 2.08 7.30
C LYS A 201 -8.87 3.12 6.42
N ALA A 202 -8.15 2.66 5.40
CA ALA A 202 -7.61 3.52 4.36
C ALA A 202 -8.77 4.19 3.64
N GLU A 203 -8.65 5.49 3.38
CA GLU A 203 -9.58 6.17 2.51
C GLU A 203 -9.19 5.89 1.06
N TYR A 204 -10.10 5.21 0.38
CA TYR A 204 -10.11 4.98 -1.06
C TYR A 204 -11.37 5.67 -1.59
N LYS A 205 -11.44 5.93 -2.90
CA LYS A 205 -12.60 6.57 -3.59
C LYS A 205 -12.71 8.09 -3.38
N LYS A 206 -12.42 8.87 -4.43
CA LYS A 206 -12.64 10.33 -4.50
C LYS A 206 -12.09 11.15 -3.31
N HIS A 207 -11.17 10.59 -2.52
CA HIS A 207 -10.53 11.30 -1.44
C HIS A 207 -9.64 12.39 -2.04
N ILE A 208 -10.09 13.64 -1.95
CA ILE A 208 -9.33 14.80 -2.42
C ILE A 208 -8.52 15.30 -1.22
N LEU A 209 -7.20 15.28 -1.36
CA LEU A 209 -6.33 15.92 -0.39
C LEU A 209 -6.33 17.42 -0.65
N HIS A 210 -7.03 18.15 0.21
CA HIS A 210 -7.05 19.60 0.18
C HIS A 210 -5.78 20.14 0.86
N ALA A 211 -4.94 20.83 0.10
CA ALA A 211 -3.74 21.52 0.61
C ALA A 211 -4.05 22.36 1.86
N LYS A 212 -5.16 23.10 1.84
CA LYS A 212 -5.57 23.96 2.96
C LYS A 212 -5.86 23.20 4.25
N GLY A 213 -6.36 21.95 4.16
CA GLY A 213 -6.62 21.12 5.32
C GLY A 213 -5.33 20.80 6.09
N ILE A 214 -4.30 20.41 5.35
CA ILE A 214 -2.98 20.09 5.92
C ILE A 214 -2.28 21.36 6.40
N GLU A 215 -2.32 22.44 5.63
CA GLU A 215 -1.77 23.74 6.03
C GLU A 215 -2.38 24.21 7.38
N ASN A 216 -3.70 24.13 7.52
CA ASN A 216 -4.40 24.47 8.76
C ASN A 216 -4.03 23.54 9.92
N LEU A 217 -3.80 22.25 9.66
CA LEU A 217 -3.34 21.31 10.68
C LEU A 217 -1.95 21.68 11.21
N ILE A 218 -1.04 22.09 10.32
CA ILE A 218 0.31 22.56 10.70
C ILE A 218 0.19 23.85 11.50
N ALA A 219 -0.61 24.83 11.02
CA ALA A 219 -0.80 26.11 11.69
C ALA A 219 -1.43 25.99 13.09
N LYS A 220 -2.25 24.95 13.34
CA LYS A 220 -2.88 24.69 14.64
C LYS A 220 -1.96 24.04 15.68
N GLN A 221 -0.75 23.62 15.31
CA GLN A 221 0.17 23.00 16.27
C GLN A 221 0.62 24.03 17.31
N PRO A 222 0.70 23.66 18.60
CA PRO A 222 0.94 24.63 19.68
C PRO A 222 2.30 25.33 19.57
N TYR A 223 3.29 24.67 18.97
CA TYR A 223 4.66 25.16 18.79
C TYR A 223 4.89 25.91 17.45
N VAL A 224 3.91 25.92 16.55
CA VAL A 224 3.98 26.63 15.27
C VAL A 224 3.41 28.03 15.42
N ASP A 225 4.14 29.02 14.93
CA ASP A 225 3.73 30.43 14.92
C ASP A 225 3.15 30.83 13.57
N PHE A 226 3.82 30.42 12.49
CA PHE A 226 3.46 30.82 11.13
C PHE A 226 3.86 29.76 10.10
N VAL A 227 3.06 29.60 9.05
CA VAL A 227 3.29 28.67 7.94
C VAL A 227 3.21 29.43 6.63
N THR A 228 4.14 29.15 5.72
CA THR A 228 4.21 29.78 4.40
C THR A 228 4.86 28.85 3.38
N ASN A 229 4.89 29.25 2.10
CA ASN A 229 5.43 28.44 0.99
C ASN A 229 4.88 27.00 0.99
N PHE A 230 3.56 26.85 1.22
CA PHE A 230 2.95 25.54 1.39
C PHE A 230 2.56 24.92 0.05
N SER A 231 3.06 23.72 -0.24
CA SER A 231 2.59 22.89 -1.34
C SER A 231 2.60 21.41 -0.98
N LEU A 232 1.77 20.66 -1.70
CA LEU A 232 1.74 19.20 -1.67
C LEU A 232 2.27 18.70 -3.00
N VAL A 233 3.16 17.73 -2.92
CA VAL A 233 3.72 17.04 -4.08
C VAL A 233 3.27 15.58 -4.03
N GLN A 234 2.49 15.17 -5.03
CA GLN A 234 2.07 13.79 -5.24
C GLN A 234 3.02 13.14 -6.23
N PHE A 235 3.71 12.08 -5.82
CA PHE A 235 4.52 11.25 -6.70
C PHE A 235 3.76 9.98 -7.08
N ASN A 236 3.78 9.69 -8.37
CA ASN A 236 3.13 8.52 -8.95
C ASN A 236 4.15 7.72 -9.75
N ARG A 237 4.17 6.41 -9.54
CA ARG A 237 5.01 5.48 -10.28
C ARG A 237 4.17 4.66 -11.25
N ARG A 238 4.38 4.86 -12.55
CA ARG A 238 3.77 4.09 -13.64
C ARG A 238 4.82 3.21 -14.31
N GLY A 239 5.03 2.01 -13.77
CA GLY A 239 6.03 1.09 -14.28
C GLY A 239 7.44 1.63 -14.08
N SER A 240 8.10 2.00 -15.18
CA SER A 240 9.40 2.68 -15.23
C SER A 240 9.30 4.21 -15.27
N SER A 241 8.12 4.77 -15.56
CA SER A 241 7.90 6.21 -15.61
C SER A 241 7.49 6.71 -14.23
N TYR A 242 8.06 7.85 -13.84
CA TYR A 242 7.63 8.60 -12.67
C TYR A 242 6.97 9.90 -13.11
N THR A 243 5.85 10.24 -12.50
CA THR A 243 5.19 11.53 -12.70
C THR A 243 4.91 12.15 -11.34
N TYR A 244 4.85 13.48 -11.31
CA TYR A 244 4.48 14.19 -10.09
C TYR A 244 3.43 15.26 -10.38
N ARG A 245 2.64 15.61 -9.36
CA ARG A 245 1.73 16.75 -9.36
C ARG A 245 2.04 17.61 -8.15
N ASP A 246 2.14 18.92 -8.36
CA ASP A 246 2.42 19.88 -7.30
C ASP A 246 1.25 20.84 -7.16
N THR A 247 0.78 21.08 -5.93
CA THR A 247 -0.27 22.07 -5.66
C THR A 247 0.22 23.52 -5.69
N ALA A 248 1.53 23.75 -5.82
CA ALA A 248 2.03 25.08 -6.16
C ALA A 248 1.56 25.52 -7.56
N VAL A 249 1.28 24.56 -8.45
CA VAL A 249 0.77 24.79 -9.81
C VAL A 249 -0.70 24.39 -9.94
N ASN A 250 -1.11 23.29 -9.30
CA ASN A 250 -2.47 22.74 -9.37
C ASN A 250 -3.28 23.07 -8.11
N THR A 251 -4.61 23.10 -8.19
CA THR A 251 -5.45 23.48 -7.04
C THR A 251 -5.71 22.35 -6.04
N SER A 252 -5.60 21.08 -6.47
CA SER A 252 -5.86 19.93 -5.61
C SER A 252 -5.15 18.67 -6.07
N ILE A 253 -4.96 17.73 -5.14
CA ILE A 253 -4.45 16.39 -5.43
C ILE A 253 -5.60 15.38 -5.32
N SER A 254 -5.80 14.65 -6.40
CA SER A 254 -6.73 13.52 -6.48
C SER A 254 -5.98 12.23 -6.80
N PRO A 255 -6.50 11.07 -6.36
CA PRO A 255 -5.90 9.78 -6.65
C PRO A 255 -5.83 9.58 -8.17
N SER A 256 -4.73 9.04 -8.68
CA SER A 256 -4.59 8.86 -10.14
C SER A 256 -5.38 7.68 -10.70
N ARG A 257 -5.81 6.76 -9.83
CA ARG A 257 -6.67 5.61 -10.15
C ARG A 257 -7.68 5.36 -9.03
N PRO A 258 -8.79 4.65 -9.31
CA PRO A 258 -9.82 4.28 -8.33
C PRO A 258 -9.29 3.44 -7.17
N TRP A 259 -8.28 2.60 -7.43
CA TRP A 259 -7.60 1.74 -6.46
C TRP A 259 -6.27 2.35 -5.97
N SER A 260 -6.12 3.67 -6.05
CA SER A 260 -4.98 4.36 -5.47
C SER A 260 -5.24 4.77 -4.01
N VAL A 261 -4.21 4.66 -3.18
CA VAL A 261 -4.23 5.06 -1.77
C VAL A 261 -3.03 5.95 -1.49
N PHE A 262 -3.23 7.04 -0.77
CA PHE A 262 -2.16 7.95 -0.39
C PHE A 262 -1.32 7.38 0.76
N VAL A 263 -0.02 7.55 0.64
CA VAL A 263 0.96 7.24 1.68
C VAL A 263 1.89 8.43 1.86
N PRO A 264 2.29 8.77 3.10
CA PRO A 264 3.26 9.83 3.31
C PRO A 264 4.63 9.43 2.77
N ALA A 265 5.38 10.42 2.28
CA ALA A 265 6.81 10.28 2.02
C ALA A 265 7.59 9.98 3.33
N GLY A 266 8.75 9.33 3.20
CA GLY A 266 9.62 9.06 4.36
C GLY A 266 10.10 10.34 5.04
N SER A 267 10.29 11.41 4.26
CA SER A 267 10.64 12.74 4.72
C SER A 267 9.72 13.80 4.08
N HIS A 268 9.59 14.94 4.75
CA HIS A 268 8.90 16.12 4.22
C HIS A 268 9.88 17.28 4.12
N ASN A 269 9.68 18.15 3.13
CA ASN A 269 10.51 19.33 2.94
C ASN A 269 9.98 20.46 3.84
N ILE A 270 10.47 20.51 5.08
CA ILE A 270 10.05 21.50 6.07
C ILE A 270 11.27 22.36 6.43
N SER A 271 11.27 23.61 5.99
CA SER A 271 12.33 24.56 6.29
C SER A 271 11.94 25.52 7.40
N LEU A 272 12.86 25.83 8.30
CA LEU A 272 12.63 26.80 9.36
C LEU A 272 12.95 28.21 8.88
N ILE A 273 12.03 29.16 9.11
CA ILE A 273 12.24 30.58 8.82
C ILE A 273 12.30 31.39 10.12
N PRO A 274 13.22 32.36 10.24
CA PRO A 274 13.37 33.16 11.47
C PRO A 274 12.30 34.25 11.59
N GLU A 275 11.81 34.78 10.48
CA GLU A 275 10.92 35.95 10.43
C GLU A 275 9.59 35.66 9.73
N HIS A 276 8.58 36.50 9.98
CA HIS A 276 7.30 36.43 9.26
C HIS A 276 7.48 36.95 7.83
N ALA A 277 7.76 36.04 6.92
CA ALA A 277 7.79 36.33 5.49
C ALA A 277 6.71 35.52 4.79
N THR A 278 5.66 36.17 4.29
CA THR A 278 4.66 35.51 3.45
C THR A 278 5.26 35.24 2.07
N GLN A 279 5.47 33.97 1.76
CA GLN A 279 5.95 33.47 0.49
C GLN A 279 4.85 32.66 -0.20
N LEU A 280 4.71 32.89 -1.51
CA LEU A 280 3.85 32.07 -2.36
C LEU A 280 4.45 30.66 -2.48
N PRO A 281 3.59 29.62 -2.68
CA PRO A 281 4.06 28.27 -2.96
C PRO A 281 5.03 28.23 -4.14
N THR A 282 6.23 27.71 -3.91
CA THR A 282 7.24 27.48 -4.96
C THR A 282 7.12 26.05 -5.46
N PRO A 283 7.03 25.83 -6.78
CA PRO A 283 7.00 24.49 -7.33
C PRO A 283 8.31 23.75 -7.04
N LEU A 284 8.25 22.42 -6.98
CA LEU A 284 9.41 21.56 -6.79
C LEU A 284 10.52 21.87 -7.83
N LYS A 285 11.73 22.16 -7.36
CA LYS A 285 12.92 22.48 -8.18
C LYS A 285 14.09 21.57 -7.81
N ILE A 286 15.02 21.39 -8.75
CA ILE A 286 16.21 20.52 -8.61
C ILE A 286 17.00 20.81 -7.32
N GLY A 287 17.13 22.07 -6.89
CA GLY A 287 17.89 22.43 -5.68
C GLY A 287 17.28 21.98 -4.34
N VAL A 288 16.03 21.53 -4.32
CA VAL A 288 15.35 21.01 -3.12
C VAL A 288 14.98 19.52 -3.25
N MET A 289 15.41 18.88 -4.34
CA MET A 289 15.20 17.45 -4.57
C MET A 289 16.21 16.61 -3.77
N GLN A 290 15.73 15.55 -3.13
CA GLN A 290 16.58 14.53 -2.51
C GLN A 290 16.87 13.42 -3.53
N VAL A 291 18.15 13.04 -3.63
CA VAL A 291 18.59 11.89 -4.43
C VAL A 291 17.91 10.63 -3.88
N GLU A 292 17.56 9.69 -4.76
CA GLU A 292 16.74 8.48 -4.51
C GLU A 292 15.22 8.72 -4.40
N ASP A 293 14.81 9.88 -3.89
CA ASP A 293 13.41 10.17 -3.58
C ASP A 293 12.69 11.01 -4.65
N ASP A 294 13.39 11.95 -5.30
CA ASP A 294 12.76 12.98 -6.15
C ASP A 294 13.26 13.04 -7.58
N PHE A 295 14.30 12.28 -7.92
CA PHE A 295 14.94 12.36 -9.23
C PHE A 295 14.09 11.63 -10.29
N ILE A 296 13.14 12.38 -10.85
CA ILE A 296 12.23 11.93 -11.89
C ILE A 296 12.72 12.44 -13.24
N LEU A 297 13.29 11.56 -14.06
CA LEU A 297 13.54 11.85 -15.46
C LEU A 297 12.21 11.78 -16.20
N GLN A 298 11.66 12.94 -16.56
CA GLN A 298 10.65 12.98 -17.61
C GLN A 298 11.37 12.66 -18.94
N PRO A 299 10.85 11.76 -19.78
CA PRO A 299 11.27 11.75 -21.17
C PRO A 299 10.92 13.14 -21.72
N GLU A 300 11.92 13.96 -22.02
CA GLU A 300 11.69 15.18 -22.79
C GLU A 300 10.92 14.79 -24.05
N GLU A 301 9.85 15.53 -24.37
CA GLU A 301 9.42 15.61 -25.76
C GLU A 301 10.65 16.11 -26.51
N ALA A 302 11.31 15.19 -27.23
CA ALA A 302 12.45 15.54 -28.05
C ALA A 302 12.01 16.74 -28.90
N PRO A 303 12.73 17.88 -28.85
CA PRO A 303 12.40 18.98 -29.73
C PRO A 303 12.36 18.42 -31.14
N ALA A 304 11.30 18.74 -31.89
CA ALA A 304 11.15 18.30 -33.26
C ALA A 304 12.32 18.87 -34.08
N TYR A 305 13.37 18.07 -34.23
CA TYR A 305 14.46 18.37 -35.13
C TYR A 305 13.90 18.23 -36.55
N PRO A 306 14.02 19.25 -37.41
CA PRO A 306 13.67 19.08 -38.81
C PRO A 306 14.49 17.91 -39.38
N GLU A 307 13.81 16.95 -40.01
CA GLU A 307 14.48 15.81 -40.65
C GLU A 307 15.45 16.34 -41.72
N GLU A 308 16.75 16.28 -41.42
CA GLU A 308 17.77 16.42 -42.45
C GLU A 308 17.68 15.18 -43.36
N THR A 309 17.26 15.40 -44.60
CA THR A 309 17.33 14.39 -45.66
C THR A 309 18.79 14.03 -45.92
N VAL A 310 19.26 12.96 -45.31
CA VAL A 310 20.56 12.36 -45.64
C VAL A 310 20.37 11.48 -46.88
N PRO A 311 21.10 11.72 -47.98
CA PRO A 311 21.00 10.89 -49.18
C PRO A 311 21.52 9.48 -48.91
N GLU A 312 20.77 8.47 -49.34
CA GLU A 312 21.12 7.06 -49.26
C GLU A 312 22.51 6.80 -49.87
N LYS A 313 23.48 6.44 -49.01
CA LYS A 313 24.68 5.75 -49.45
C LYS A 313 24.43 4.24 -49.38
N ASN A 314 24.26 3.67 -50.57
CA ASN A 314 24.53 2.26 -50.83
C ASN A 314 25.92 1.92 -50.30
N ASP A 315 26.00 1.06 -49.29
CA ASP A 315 27.20 0.26 -49.10
C ASP A 315 26.87 -1.18 -48.71
N ASN A 316 27.28 -2.04 -49.63
CA ASN A 316 27.14 -3.46 -49.63
C ASN A 316 28.27 -4.07 -48.78
N LYS A 317 27.94 -5.12 -48.03
CA LYS A 317 28.82 -6.18 -47.49
C LYS A 317 29.43 -6.06 -46.07
N ARG A 318 29.25 -7.21 -45.38
CA ARG A 318 30.10 -7.91 -44.39
C ARG A 318 29.82 -7.67 -42.89
N GLY A 319 28.93 -8.51 -42.38
CA GLY A 319 29.30 -9.61 -41.47
C GLY A 319 29.73 -9.22 -40.06
N ARG A 320 28.83 -9.39 -39.07
CA ARG A 320 29.23 -9.62 -37.67
C ARG A 320 28.39 -10.70 -36.98
N THR A 321 29.17 -11.59 -36.39
CA THR A 321 29.00 -12.76 -35.55
C THR A 321 27.93 -12.66 -34.46
N VAL A 322 27.19 -13.76 -34.30
CA VAL A 322 26.23 -14.03 -33.22
C VAL A 322 26.97 -14.68 -32.04
N LEU A 323 26.84 -14.12 -30.83
CA LEU A 323 27.31 -14.75 -29.59
C LEU A 323 26.15 -15.55 -28.95
N ARG A 324 26.34 -16.86 -28.78
CA ARG A 324 25.46 -17.74 -28.00
C ARG A 324 26.08 -17.97 -26.62
N VAL A 325 25.28 -17.77 -25.58
CA VAL A 325 25.61 -18.10 -24.18
C VAL A 325 24.96 -19.44 -23.84
N ARG A 326 25.70 -20.33 -23.16
CA ARG A 326 25.19 -21.62 -22.65
C ARG A 326 24.80 -21.47 -21.17
N PHE A 327 23.75 -22.21 -20.80
CA PHE A 327 23.15 -22.29 -19.46
C PHE A 327 24.14 -22.61 -18.35
#